data_AF-A0A7D3VPX0-F1
#
_entry.id   AF-A0A7D3VPX0-F1
#
_cell.length_a   1.000
_cell.length_b   1.000
_cell.length_c   1.000
_cell.angle_alpha   90.00
_cell.angle_beta   90.00
_cell.angle_gamma   90.00
#
_symmetry.space_group_name_H-M   'P 1'
#
loop_
_entity.id
_entity.type
_entity.pdbx_description
1 polymer ?
#
loop_
_entity_poly.entity_id
_entity_poly.type
_entity_poly.pdbx_seq_one_letter_code
_entity_poly.pdbx_strand_id
1 'polypeptide(L)'
;MTNDEEGPAEAPLDGPVKGDDMSPEMVAERRAATEAAGRRPCEHCGRPIPRGTRNDARFCSPAHRSADAKAARRRETADLGPVRTLRGETARLDQVVTALAEHAGALKGLLDGAVADAVQEAETALADAQAARRATKEAENRAALAETRAADAEADARAQVRAARADRDDKVADARRAAAEARADADQARKETGRAEHARQTAEENEQAAEKQKNDALDAYRDAKAAYDEVAGRLTDTERQLAALREQLQTAERDRDTAGAELAAERDAHAATRNAHAETTARADTTSRDLAETRRRLVDAEQARDTAAADTAAARTDADRQRARAEAAVTELEVERGGRAAAEAELRRALEDARAEAATAREQLGAATERARAAEERAQALEHAAAAE
;
A
#
# COMPACT_ATOMS: atom_id res chain seq x y z
N MET A 1 172.20 125.65 104.88
CA MET A 1 172.60 126.99 105.33
C MET A 1 171.39 127.86 105.10
N THR A 2 170.59 128.06 106.15
CA THR A 2 170.65 129.20 107.10
C THR A 2 169.57 130.19 106.66
N ASN A 3 168.49 130.30 107.44
CA ASN A 3 168.29 131.29 108.51
C ASN A 3 167.56 132.52 107.96
N ASP A 4 166.42 132.86 108.57
CA ASP A 4 166.18 134.08 109.36
C ASP A 4 165.86 135.27 108.44
N GLU A 5 164.94 136.18 108.71
CA GLU A 5 164.07 136.46 109.85
C GLU A 5 163.02 137.49 109.38
N GLU A 6 161.92 137.56 110.11
CA GLU A 6 161.09 138.74 110.42
C GLU A 6 160.33 139.54 109.32
N GLY A 7 158.99 139.49 109.46
CA GLY A 7 158.21 140.70 109.76
C GLY A 7 157.38 141.35 108.62
N PRO A 8 156.21 141.95 108.91
CA PRO A 8 155.00 141.73 108.10
C PRO A 8 154.36 143.00 107.51
N ALA A 9 153.52 142.84 106.46
CA ALA A 9 152.25 143.57 106.32
C ALA A 9 151.43 143.04 105.14
N GLU A 10 150.14 142.83 105.45
CA GLU A 10 149.05 142.36 104.62
C GLU A 10 148.74 143.25 103.40
N ALA A 11 148.22 142.63 102.33
CA ALA A 11 146.84 142.81 101.79
C ALA A 11 146.81 142.42 100.27
N PRO A 12 145.66 142.10 99.65
CA PRO A 12 145.35 140.72 99.26
C PRO A 12 144.78 140.58 97.81
N LEU A 13 144.28 139.36 97.50
CA LEU A 13 143.22 138.99 96.52
C LEU A 13 143.67 138.68 95.06
N ASP A 14 143.07 137.76 94.28
CA ASP A 14 142.00 136.76 94.43
C ASP A 14 142.02 135.84 93.18
N GLY A 15 141.93 134.52 93.33
CA GLY A 15 141.80 133.56 92.21
C GLY A 15 141.71 132.08 92.67
N PRO A 16 140.98 131.20 91.95
CA PRO A 16 140.58 129.88 92.45
C PRO A 16 141.76 128.90 92.53
N VAL A 17 141.84 128.16 93.63
CA VAL A 17 142.84 127.11 93.86
C VAL A 17 142.25 125.78 93.39
N LYS A 18 143.03 125.02 92.62
CA LYS A 18 142.68 123.68 92.12
C LYS A 18 142.46 122.75 93.33
N GLY A 19 141.21 122.34 93.61
CA GLY A 19 140.87 121.50 94.78
C GLY A 19 139.47 121.72 95.37
N ASP A 20 138.69 122.69 94.89
CA ASP A 20 137.32 122.91 95.38
C ASP A 20 136.38 121.73 95.07
N ASP A 21 135.64 121.26 96.08
CA ASP A 21 134.57 120.26 95.93
C ASP A 21 133.37 120.87 95.18
N MET A 22 133.06 120.37 93.98
CA MET A 22 131.99 120.87 93.11
C MET A 22 130.69 120.07 93.23
N SER A 23 130.49 119.34 94.32
CA SER A 23 129.21 118.69 94.61
C SER A 23 128.07 119.72 94.69
N PRO A 24 126.83 119.38 94.27
CA PRO A 24 125.70 120.32 94.23
C PRO A 24 125.44 120.99 95.59
N GLU A 25 125.62 120.24 96.67
CA GLU A 25 125.46 120.69 98.06
C GLU A 25 126.51 121.74 98.43
N MET A 26 127.79 121.48 98.16
CA MET A 26 128.88 122.43 98.46
C MET A 26 128.86 123.67 97.57
N VAL A 27 128.41 123.54 96.33
CA VAL A 27 128.18 124.70 95.43
C VAL A 27 127.01 125.54 95.93
N ALA A 28 125.92 124.92 96.38
CA ALA A 28 124.78 125.63 96.96
C ALA A 28 125.16 126.35 98.26
N GLU A 29 125.96 125.73 99.12
CA GLU A 29 126.43 126.32 100.37
C GLU A 29 127.35 127.53 100.11
N ARG A 30 128.33 127.41 99.20
CA ARG A 30 129.17 128.55 98.78
C ARG A 30 128.36 129.66 98.12
N ARG A 31 127.33 129.30 97.35
CA ARG A 31 126.42 130.26 96.74
C ARG A 31 125.70 131.07 97.81
N ALA A 32 125.11 130.39 98.79
CA ALA A 32 124.43 131.02 99.92
C ALA A 32 125.38 131.92 100.72
N ALA A 33 126.61 131.46 101.01
CA ALA A 33 127.62 132.26 101.71
C ALA A 33 128.02 133.52 100.92
N THR A 34 128.15 133.41 99.60
CA THR A 34 128.50 134.52 98.71
C THR A 34 127.38 135.55 98.61
N GLU A 35 126.13 135.08 98.52
CA GLU A 35 124.93 135.93 98.54
C GLU A 35 124.77 136.65 99.89
N ALA A 36 125.02 135.95 101.00
CA ALA A 36 125.01 136.53 102.35
C ALA A 36 126.07 137.64 102.53
N ALA A 37 127.21 137.53 101.84
CA ALA A 37 128.24 138.58 101.77
C ALA A 37 127.89 139.73 100.80
N GLY A 38 126.66 139.77 100.27
CA GLY A 38 126.17 140.80 99.35
C GLY A 38 126.85 140.77 97.97
N ARG A 39 127.48 139.65 97.60
CA ARG A 39 128.12 139.48 96.29
C ARG A 39 127.33 138.51 95.42
N ARG A 40 127.45 138.67 94.11
CA ARG A 40 126.78 137.79 93.13
C ARG A 40 127.56 136.48 93.00
N PRO A 41 126.97 135.31 93.23
CA PRO A 41 127.67 134.05 93.08
C PRO A 41 127.70 133.56 91.64
N CYS A 42 128.72 132.77 91.32
CA CYS A 42 128.83 132.01 90.09
C CYS A 42 127.88 130.80 90.11
N GLU A 43 127.05 130.63 89.08
CA GLU A 43 126.09 129.51 89.00
C GLU A 43 126.76 128.13 88.96
N HIS A 44 128.02 128.05 88.55
CA HIS A 44 128.73 126.78 88.46
C HIS A 44 129.46 126.38 89.75
N CYS A 45 130.03 127.33 90.50
CA CYS A 45 130.88 127.02 91.67
C CYS A 45 130.46 127.72 92.98
N GLY A 46 129.49 128.62 92.93
CA GLY A 46 128.97 129.35 94.08
C GLY A 46 129.82 130.54 94.54
N ARG A 47 131.08 130.67 94.12
CA ARG A 47 131.99 131.75 94.54
C ARG A 47 131.58 133.14 94.00
N PRO A 48 132.01 134.25 94.65
CA PRO A 48 131.70 135.59 94.20
C PRO A 48 132.25 135.88 92.80
N ILE A 49 131.44 136.53 91.99
CA ILE A 49 131.85 137.03 90.69
C ILE A 49 132.67 138.32 90.91
N PRO A 50 133.86 138.45 90.29
CA PRO A 50 134.72 139.62 90.48
C PRO A 50 134.02 140.95 90.16
N ARG A 51 134.34 142.00 90.90
CA ARG A 51 133.63 143.31 90.85
C ARG A 51 133.80 144.10 89.54
N GLY A 52 134.62 143.65 88.59
CA GLY A 52 134.70 144.21 87.23
C GLY A 52 133.88 143.46 86.18
N THR A 53 133.28 142.33 86.53
CA THR A 53 132.51 141.51 85.59
C THR A 53 131.11 142.08 85.40
N ARG A 54 130.57 142.00 84.17
CA ARG A 54 129.25 142.57 83.83
C ARG A 54 128.16 142.11 84.81
N ASN A 55 127.19 142.99 85.07
CA ASN A 55 126.10 142.72 86.01
C ASN A 55 125.19 141.55 85.62
N ASP A 56 125.28 141.04 84.39
CA ASP A 56 124.58 139.87 83.87
C ASP A 56 125.46 138.61 83.80
N ALA A 57 126.75 138.70 84.14
CA ALA A 57 127.65 137.56 84.08
C ALA A 57 127.21 136.49 85.09
N ARG A 58 126.78 135.32 84.64
CA ARG A 58 126.31 134.23 85.51
C ARG A 58 127.44 133.34 86.04
N PHE A 59 128.63 133.47 85.47
CA PHE A 59 129.79 132.65 85.80
C PHE A 59 130.99 133.53 86.12
N CYS A 60 131.77 133.13 87.13
CA CYS A 60 132.98 133.85 87.51
C CYS A 60 134.11 133.69 86.49
N SER A 61 134.03 132.71 85.57
CA SER A 61 135.02 132.50 84.53
C SER A 61 134.42 131.91 83.25
N PRO A 62 135.08 132.10 82.08
CA PRO A 62 134.71 131.42 80.84
C PRO A 62 134.77 129.89 80.96
N ALA A 63 135.68 129.35 81.76
CA ALA A 63 135.82 127.91 81.96
C ALA A 63 134.56 127.28 82.57
N HIS A 64 133.97 127.96 83.55
CA HIS A 64 132.74 127.51 84.21
C HIS A 64 131.51 127.55 83.30
N ARG A 65 131.45 128.54 82.40
CA ARG A 65 130.41 128.59 81.36
C ARG A 65 130.49 127.38 80.43
N SER A 66 131.71 127.01 80.00
CA SER A 66 131.93 125.88 79.10
C SER A 66 131.61 124.53 79.75
N ALA A 67 131.91 124.37 81.04
CA ALA A 67 131.62 123.14 81.79
C ALA A 67 130.11 122.89 81.90
N ASP A 68 129.33 123.93 82.19
CA ASP A 68 127.86 123.85 82.31
C ASP A 68 127.19 123.47 80.98
N ALA A 69 127.63 124.08 79.86
CA ALA A 69 127.13 123.75 78.53
C ALA A 69 127.40 122.28 78.12
N LYS A 70 128.50 121.69 78.61
CA LYS A 70 128.85 120.29 78.33
C LYS A 70 127.99 119.31 79.14
N ALA A 71 127.57 119.70 80.34
CA ALA A 71 126.65 118.90 81.17
C ALA A 71 125.22 118.88 80.59
N ALA A 72 124.75 120.00 80.02
CA ALA A 72 123.44 120.09 79.38
C ALA A 72 123.29 119.11 78.19
N ARG A 73 124.31 119.03 77.31
CA ARG A 73 124.27 118.13 76.14
C ARG A 73 124.22 116.64 76.49
N ARG A 74 124.68 116.23 77.67
CA ARG A 74 124.60 114.82 78.10
C ARG A 74 123.21 114.40 78.57
N ARG A 75 122.35 115.34 78.96
CA ARG A 75 120.96 115.04 79.37
C ARG A 75 120.07 114.81 78.14
N GLU A 76 120.28 115.57 77.07
CA GLU A 76 119.51 115.47 75.82
C GLU A 76 119.67 114.12 75.10
N THR A 77 120.85 113.50 75.17
CA THR A 77 121.09 112.17 74.56
C THR A 77 120.51 111.00 75.38
N ALA A 78 120.24 111.18 76.67
CA ALA A 78 119.64 110.13 77.50
C ALA A 78 118.10 110.03 77.30
N ASP A 79 117.43 111.15 76.98
CA ASP A 79 115.97 111.19 76.81
C ASP A 79 115.46 110.62 75.47
N LEU A 80 116.33 110.35 74.49
CA LEU A 80 115.93 109.87 73.16
C LEU A 80 115.99 108.33 72.98
N GLY A 81 116.42 107.58 73.99
CA GLY A 81 116.43 106.11 73.99
C GLY A 81 115.03 105.45 73.93
N PRO A 82 114.05 105.86 74.77
CA PRO A 82 112.73 105.22 74.88
C PRO A 82 111.84 105.35 73.62
N VAL A 83 112.07 106.37 72.79
CA VAL A 83 111.24 106.61 71.58
C VAL A 83 111.61 105.66 70.44
N ARG A 84 112.84 105.14 70.41
CA ARG A 84 113.28 104.20 69.36
C ARG A 84 112.74 102.77 69.59
N THR A 85 112.58 102.35 70.84
CA THR A 85 111.99 101.05 71.21
C THR A 85 110.50 101.00 70.89
N LEU A 86 109.74 102.06 71.19
CA LEU A 86 108.30 102.14 70.89
C LEU A 86 108.00 102.02 69.38
N ARG A 87 108.82 102.65 68.54
CA ARG A 87 108.66 102.60 67.08
C ARG A 87 108.90 101.19 66.52
N GLY A 88 109.88 100.47 67.07
CA GLY A 88 110.18 99.08 66.72
C GLY A 88 109.07 98.11 67.16
N GLU A 89 108.45 98.35 68.31
CA GLU A 89 107.33 97.55 68.81
C GLU A 89 106.05 97.78 68.00
N THR A 90 105.73 99.03 67.61
CA THR A 90 104.60 99.30 66.70
C THR A 90 104.75 98.65 65.34
N ALA A 91 105.96 98.60 64.77
CA ALA A 91 106.20 97.94 63.48
C ALA A 91 106.00 96.41 63.55
N ARG A 92 106.33 95.78 64.69
CA ARG A 92 106.03 94.35 64.92
C ARG A 92 104.53 94.10 65.10
N LEU A 93 103.84 95.01 65.77
CA LEU A 93 102.38 94.93 65.94
C LEU A 93 101.65 95.04 64.60
N ASP A 94 102.10 95.93 63.72
CA ASP A 94 101.55 96.10 62.37
C ASP A 94 101.74 94.85 61.50
N GLN A 95 102.90 94.18 61.62
CA GLN A 95 103.16 92.89 60.96
C GLN A 95 102.23 91.78 61.47
N VAL A 96 101.98 91.72 62.78
CA VAL A 96 101.06 90.73 63.38
C VAL A 96 99.61 91.01 62.96
N VAL A 97 99.18 92.27 62.92
CA VAL A 97 97.84 92.66 62.47
C VAL A 97 97.65 92.33 60.99
N THR A 98 98.65 92.59 60.15
CA THR A 98 98.62 92.25 58.72
C THR A 98 98.54 90.74 58.52
N ALA A 99 99.38 89.95 59.21
CA ALA A 99 99.32 88.50 59.16
C ALA A 99 97.98 87.95 59.67
N LEU A 100 97.39 88.54 60.72
CA LEU A 100 96.09 88.16 61.22
C LEU A 100 94.98 88.46 60.21
N ALA A 101 95.04 89.61 59.52
CA ALA A 101 94.08 89.96 58.47
C ALA A 101 94.20 89.03 57.25
N GLU A 102 95.42 88.67 56.84
CA GLU A 102 95.66 87.69 55.77
C GLU A 102 95.15 86.30 56.15
N HIS A 103 95.43 85.83 57.37
CA HIS A 103 94.92 84.54 57.86
C HIS A 103 93.39 84.54 58.02
N ALA A 104 92.81 85.64 58.50
CA ALA A 104 91.35 85.77 58.59
C ALA A 104 90.70 85.81 57.20
N GLY A 105 91.33 86.47 56.23
CA GLY A 105 90.90 86.48 54.82
C GLY A 105 90.99 85.10 54.18
N ALA A 106 92.09 84.38 54.40
CA ALA A 106 92.26 83.01 53.92
C ALA A 106 91.27 82.03 54.56
N LEU A 107 91.06 82.13 55.88
CA LEU A 107 90.06 81.33 56.59
C LEU A 107 88.64 81.63 56.10
N LYS A 108 88.32 82.90 55.89
CA LYS A 108 87.05 83.30 55.30
C LYS A 108 86.88 82.75 53.89
N GLY A 109 87.89 82.84 53.02
CA GLY A 109 87.84 82.26 51.68
C GLY A 109 87.66 80.75 51.67
N LEU A 110 88.32 80.04 52.59
CA LEU A 110 88.13 78.59 52.77
C LEU A 110 86.73 78.25 53.29
N LEU A 111 86.20 79.03 54.23
CA LEU A 111 84.83 78.83 54.75
C LEU A 111 83.78 79.14 53.70
N ASP A 112 83.92 80.25 52.96
CA ASP A 112 83.00 80.64 51.89
C ASP A 112 83.02 79.60 50.76
N GLY A 113 84.20 79.08 50.41
CA GLY A 113 84.36 77.98 49.45
C GLY A 113 83.71 76.68 49.93
N ALA A 114 84.00 76.24 51.16
CA ALA A 114 83.43 75.01 51.72
C ALA A 114 81.90 75.09 51.89
N VAL A 115 81.37 76.27 52.23
CA VAL A 115 79.92 76.50 52.29
C VAL A 115 79.30 76.48 50.90
N ALA A 116 79.93 77.10 49.90
CA ALA A 116 79.45 77.06 48.52
C ALA A 116 79.45 75.63 47.96
N ASP A 117 80.52 74.87 48.17
CA ASP A 117 80.63 73.47 47.77
C ASP A 117 79.56 72.61 48.46
N ALA A 118 79.37 72.77 49.78
CA ALA A 118 78.35 72.03 50.53
C ALA A 118 76.92 72.35 50.09
N VAL A 119 76.63 73.62 49.76
CA VAL A 119 75.33 74.03 49.22
C VAL A 119 75.13 73.41 47.84
N GLN A 120 76.14 73.46 46.96
CA GLN A 120 76.07 72.88 45.62
C GLN A 120 75.91 71.35 45.66
N GLU A 121 76.60 70.66 46.58
CA GLU A 121 76.42 69.23 46.82
C GLU A 121 75.00 68.92 47.32
N ALA A 122 74.46 69.72 48.23
CA ALA A 122 73.10 69.56 48.74
C ALA A 122 72.03 69.80 47.66
N GLU A 123 72.21 70.80 46.80
CA GLU A 123 71.33 71.07 45.66
C GLU A 123 71.37 69.93 44.64
N THR A 124 72.56 69.41 44.34
CA THR A 124 72.74 68.26 43.44
C THR A 124 72.07 67.02 44.03
N ALA A 125 72.29 66.72 45.31
CA ALA A 125 71.66 65.59 46.00
C ALA A 125 70.13 65.71 46.03
N LEU A 126 69.59 66.92 46.20
CA LEU A 126 68.14 67.17 46.13
C LEU A 126 67.60 66.93 44.71
N ALA A 127 68.31 67.40 43.68
CA ALA A 127 67.92 67.18 42.29
C ALA A 127 67.92 65.69 41.93
N ASP A 128 68.94 64.94 42.37
CA ASP A 128 69.05 63.50 42.19
C ASP A 128 67.94 62.75 42.93
N ALA A 129 67.63 63.13 44.17
CA ALA A 129 66.53 62.53 44.93
C ALA A 129 65.17 62.78 44.26
N GLN A 130 64.96 63.97 43.68
CA GLN A 130 63.74 64.28 42.92
C GLN A 130 63.68 63.49 41.60
N ALA A 131 64.81 63.34 40.89
CA ALA A 131 64.91 62.52 39.69
C ALA A 131 64.60 61.04 39.99
N ALA A 132 65.18 60.49 41.07
CA ALA A 132 64.91 59.14 41.52
C ALA A 132 63.42 58.93 41.86
N ARG A 133 62.80 59.86 42.59
CA ARG A 133 61.35 59.80 42.88
C ARG A 133 60.48 59.81 41.63
N ARG A 134 60.84 60.61 40.62
CA ARG A 134 60.14 60.62 39.32
C ARG A 134 60.29 59.28 38.60
N ALA A 135 61.51 58.75 38.55
CA ALA A 135 61.78 57.45 37.95
C ALA A 135 61.03 56.30 38.64
N THR A 136 60.94 56.32 39.98
CA THR A 136 60.14 55.34 40.73
C THR A 136 58.66 55.43 40.37
N LYS A 137 58.07 56.64 40.36
CA LYS A 137 56.66 56.82 39.97
C LYS A 137 56.40 56.38 38.52
N GLU A 138 57.30 56.67 37.60
CA GLU A 138 57.19 56.20 36.21
C GLU A 138 57.30 54.67 36.11
N ALA A 139 58.15 54.04 36.92
CA ALA A 139 58.23 52.58 36.99
C ALA A 139 56.93 51.97 37.57
N GLU A 140 56.39 52.54 38.65
CA GLU A 140 55.11 52.13 39.24
C GLU A 140 53.95 52.28 38.25
N ASN A 141 53.88 53.41 37.53
CA ASN A 141 52.87 53.62 36.50
C ASN A 141 52.98 52.61 35.35
N ARG A 142 54.21 52.29 34.92
CA ARG A 142 54.44 51.25 33.90
C ARG A 142 54.03 49.87 34.40
N ALA A 143 54.31 49.55 35.66
CA ALA A 143 53.89 48.29 36.28
C ALA A 143 52.36 48.20 36.36
N ALA A 144 51.68 49.23 36.84
CA ALA A 144 50.21 49.28 36.91
C ALA A 144 49.54 49.16 35.53
N LEU A 145 50.11 49.82 34.50
CA LEU A 145 49.63 49.68 33.13
C LEU A 145 49.83 48.26 32.58
N ALA A 146 50.95 47.62 32.91
CA ALA A 146 51.22 46.25 32.52
C ALA A 146 50.25 45.25 33.20
N GLU A 147 49.97 45.45 34.48
CA GLU A 147 48.99 44.65 35.23
C GLU A 147 47.57 44.81 34.64
N THR A 148 47.17 46.04 34.31
CA THR A 148 45.87 46.31 33.69
C THR A 148 45.76 45.61 32.34
N ARG A 149 46.78 45.71 31.49
CA ARG A 149 46.81 45.00 30.19
C ARG A 149 46.79 43.49 30.33
N ALA A 150 47.44 42.94 31.36
CA ALA A 150 47.38 41.50 31.63
C ALA A 150 45.98 41.07 32.07
N ALA A 151 45.32 41.85 32.93
CA ALA A 151 43.94 41.59 33.34
C ALA A 151 42.94 41.67 32.17
N ASP A 152 43.09 42.66 31.30
CA ASP A 152 42.28 42.80 30.08
C ASP A 152 42.48 41.61 29.14
N ALA A 153 43.74 41.20 28.91
CA ALA A 153 44.05 40.03 28.09
C ALA A 153 43.48 38.72 28.66
N GLU A 154 43.50 38.56 30.00
CA GLU A 154 42.84 37.43 30.65
C GLU A 154 41.32 37.47 30.50
N ALA A 155 40.71 38.65 30.63
CA ALA A 155 39.27 38.81 30.47
C ALA A 155 38.83 38.46 29.03
N ASP A 156 39.58 38.95 28.03
CA ASP A 156 39.35 38.65 26.62
C ASP A 156 39.54 37.15 26.32
N ALA A 157 40.60 36.53 26.84
CA ALA A 157 40.82 35.09 26.69
C ALA A 157 39.67 34.28 27.29
N ARG A 158 39.18 34.65 28.49
CA ARG A 158 38.03 34.01 29.12
C ARG A 158 36.75 34.22 28.30
N ALA A 159 36.54 35.40 27.74
CA ALA A 159 35.39 35.70 26.88
C ALA A 159 35.43 34.85 25.60
N GLN A 160 36.58 34.74 24.94
CA GLN A 160 36.77 33.89 23.77
C GLN A 160 36.53 32.41 24.07
N VAL A 161 37.04 31.91 25.20
CA VAL A 161 36.78 30.52 25.63
C VAL A 161 35.30 30.27 25.89
N ARG A 162 34.58 31.23 26.48
CA ARG A 162 33.12 31.12 26.70
C ARG A 162 32.37 31.12 25.37
N ALA A 163 32.72 32.02 24.45
CA ALA A 163 32.10 32.07 23.12
C ALA A 163 32.34 30.77 22.33
N ALA A 164 33.57 30.24 22.35
CA ALA A 164 33.90 28.97 21.69
C ALA A 164 33.16 27.77 22.31
N ARG A 165 32.95 27.76 23.64
CA ARG A 165 32.14 26.73 24.30
C ARG A 165 30.67 26.82 23.91
N ALA A 166 30.11 28.03 23.87
CA ALA A 166 28.73 28.24 23.43
C ALA A 166 28.52 27.78 21.98
N ASP A 167 29.39 28.20 21.06
CA ASP A 167 29.34 27.77 19.65
C ASP A 167 29.47 26.25 19.49
N ARG A 168 30.37 25.61 20.26
CA ARG A 168 30.47 24.15 20.29
C ARG A 168 29.19 23.49 20.80
N ASP A 169 28.62 24.01 21.89
CA ASP A 169 27.43 23.42 22.51
C ASP A 169 26.20 23.58 21.59
N ASP A 170 26.09 24.71 20.88
CA ASP A 170 25.08 24.92 19.84
C ASP A 170 25.24 23.93 18.68
N LYS A 171 26.47 23.75 18.17
CA LYS A 171 26.77 22.74 17.12
C LYS A 171 26.46 21.32 17.57
N VAL A 172 26.71 20.99 18.84
CA VAL A 172 26.35 19.68 19.41
C VAL A 172 24.83 19.54 19.50
N ALA A 173 24.10 20.59 19.87
CA ALA A 173 22.65 20.59 19.89
C ALA A 173 22.04 20.41 18.49
N ASP A 174 22.58 21.11 17.48
CA ASP A 174 22.21 20.94 16.07
C ASP A 174 22.47 19.51 15.58
N ALA A 175 23.65 18.96 15.85
CA ALA A 175 23.99 17.59 15.48
C ALA A 175 23.06 16.56 16.14
N ARG A 176 22.63 16.80 17.38
CA ARG A 176 21.65 15.94 18.07
C ARG A 176 20.27 16.03 17.43
N ARG A 177 19.82 17.23 17.04
CA ARG A 177 18.54 17.41 16.31
C ARG A 177 18.57 16.68 14.97
N ALA A 178 19.61 16.89 14.17
CA ALA A 178 19.78 16.22 12.88
C ALA A 178 19.83 14.69 13.03
N ALA A 179 20.51 14.17 14.06
CA ALA A 179 20.54 12.73 14.33
C ALA A 179 19.17 12.17 14.76
N ALA A 180 18.35 12.95 15.46
CA ALA A 180 16.99 12.56 15.83
C ALA A 180 16.05 12.54 14.62
N GLU A 181 16.13 13.56 13.76
CA GLU A 181 15.39 13.62 12.49
C GLU A 181 15.75 12.44 11.58
N ALA A 182 17.05 12.19 11.37
CA ALA A 182 17.50 11.06 10.55
C ALA A 182 17.02 9.69 11.08
N ARG A 183 16.88 9.53 12.40
CA ARG A 183 16.30 8.31 13.00
C ARG A 183 14.81 8.22 12.74
N ALA A 184 14.08 9.33 12.88
CA ALA A 184 12.65 9.37 12.59
C ALA A 184 12.37 9.02 11.12
N ASP A 185 13.15 9.57 10.19
CA ASP A 185 13.08 9.25 8.76
C ASP A 185 13.37 7.78 8.48
N ALA A 186 14.42 7.22 9.11
CA ALA A 186 14.75 5.81 8.97
C ALA A 186 13.64 4.88 9.50
N ASP A 187 13.04 5.22 10.64
CA ASP A 187 11.92 4.45 11.19
C ASP A 187 10.66 4.57 10.33
N GLN A 188 10.42 5.73 9.73
CA GLN A 188 9.34 5.91 8.78
C GLN A 188 9.57 5.08 7.50
N ALA A 189 10.77 5.13 6.93
CA ALA A 189 11.15 4.30 5.79
C ALA A 189 10.97 2.80 6.07
N ARG A 190 11.36 2.32 7.26
CA ARG A 190 11.13 0.92 7.67
C ARG A 190 9.64 0.57 7.73
N LYS A 191 8.80 1.45 8.26
CA LYS A 191 7.35 1.24 8.30
C LYS A 191 6.76 1.19 6.89
N GLU A 192 7.23 2.04 5.99
CA GLU A 192 6.79 2.06 4.60
C GLU A 192 7.23 0.78 3.85
N THR A 193 8.47 0.33 4.04
CA THR A 193 8.94 -0.96 3.51
C THR A 193 8.11 -2.13 4.05
N GLY A 194 7.86 -2.18 5.37
CA GLY A 194 7.02 -3.23 5.96
C GLY A 194 5.58 -3.22 5.43
N ARG A 195 5.00 -2.05 5.18
CA ARG A 195 3.68 -1.92 4.52
C ARG A 195 3.73 -2.41 3.07
N ALA A 196 4.80 -2.11 2.34
CA ALA A 196 4.96 -2.56 0.95
C ALA A 196 5.16 -4.09 0.88
N GLU A 197 5.93 -4.67 1.79
CA GLU A 197 6.09 -6.13 1.91
C GLU A 197 4.75 -6.81 2.25
N HIS A 198 4.02 -6.29 3.23
CA HIS A 198 2.69 -6.81 3.56
C HIS A 198 1.73 -6.70 2.37
N ALA A 199 1.74 -5.57 1.65
CA ALA A 199 0.91 -5.39 0.45
C ALA A 199 1.26 -6.39 -0.66
N ARG A 200 2.55 -6.69 -0.85
CA ARG A 200 3.00 -7.73 -1.80
C ARG A 200 2.54 -9.12 -1.38
N GLN A 201 2.71 -9.48 -0.11
CA GLN A 201 2.24 -10.75 0.41
C GLN A 201 0.73 -10.90 0.23
N THR A 202 -0.06 -9.87 0.57
CA THR A 202 -1.51 -9.86 0.34
C THR A 202 -1.85 -10.00 -1.15
N ALA A 203 -1.09 -9.37 -2.04
CA ALA A 203 -1.29 -9.51 -3.48
C ALA A 203 -1.00 -10.94 -3.98
N GLU A 204 0.08 -11.57 -3.52
CA GLU A 204 0.42 -12.97 -3.82
C GLU A 204 -0.65 -13.94 -3.31
N GLU A 205 -1.14 -13.75 -2.08
CA GLU A 205 -2.23 -14.56 -1.52
C GLU A 205 -3.52 -14.40 -2.34
N ASN A 206 -3.85 -13.18 -2.77
CA ASN A 206 -5.00 -12.93 -3.63
C ASN A 206 -4.84 -13.55 -5.03
N GLU A 207 -3.65 -13.52 -5.61
CA GLU A 207 -3.35 -14.16 -6.89
C GLU A 207 -3.51 -15.69 -6.81
N GLN A 208 -2.97 -16.31 -5.75
CA GLN A 208 -3.15 -17.74 -5.49
C GLN A 208 -4.62 -18.11 -5.28
N ALA A 209 -5.37 -17.30 -4.53
CA ALA A 209 -6.80 -17.51 -4.34
C ALA A 209 -7.59 -17.39 -5.66
N ALA A 210 -7.25 -16.42 -6.51
CA ALA A 210 -7.86 -16.24 -7.82
C ALA A 210 -7.52 -17.39 -8.77
N GLU A 211 -6.28 -17.88 -8.76
CA GLU A 211 -5.86 -19.03 -9.57
C GLU A 211 -6.57 -20.30 -9.12
N LYS A 212 -6.71 -20.52 -7.80
CA LYS A 212 -7.50 -21.62 -7.27
C LYS A 212 -8.97 -21.52 -7.70
N GLN A 213 -9.61 -20.37 -7.55
CA GLN A 213 -11.01 -20.17 -8.00
C GLN A 213 -11.17 -20.43 -9.50
N LYS A 214 -10.22 -20.00 -10.31
CA LYS A 214 -10.22 -20.27 -11.75
C LYS A 214 -10.14 -21.77 -12.03
N ASN A 215 -9.27 -22.50 -11.33
CA ASN A 215 -9.13 -23.95 -11.51
C ASN A 215 -10.39 -24.69 -11.04
N ASP A 216 -10.94 -24.34 -9.88
CA ASP A 216 -12.19 -24.88 -9.37
C ASP A 216 -13.35 -24.65 -10.36
N ALA A 217 -13.42 -23.47 -10.99
CA ALA A 217 -14.42 -23.15 -12.01
C ALA A 217 -14.21 -23.96 -13.31
N LEU A 218 -12.97 -24.20 -13.72
CA LEU A 218 -12.65 -25.04 -14.88
C LEU A 218 -13.02 -26.50 -14.64
N ASP A 219 -12.78 -27.02 -13.44
CA ASP A 219 -13.16 -28.38 -13.07
C ASP A 219 -14.68 -28.52 -13.00
N ALA A 220 -15.38 -27.58 -12.36
CA ALA A 220 -16.84 -27.54 -12.35
C ALA A 220 -17.44 -27.47 -13.78
N TYR A 221 -16.80 -26.72 -14.69
CA TYR A 221 -17.20 -26.67 -16.10
C TYR A 221 -16.99 -28.03 -16.80
N ARG A 222 -15.87 -28.72 -16.55
CA ARG A 222 -15.61 -30.05 -17.11
C ARG A 222 -16.64 -31.07 -16.62
N ASP A 223 -16.95 -31.05 -15.33
CA ASP A 223 -17.96 -31.93 -14.72
C ASP A 223 -19.35 -31.65 -15.30
N ALA A 224 -19.73 -30.37 -15.43
CA ALA A 224 -20.99 -29.97 -16.04
C ALA A 224 -21.10 -30.41 -17.50
N LYS A 225 -20.00 -30.32 -18.26
CA LYS A 225 -19.94 -30.79 -19.64
C LYS A 225 -20.07 -32.31 -19.73
N ALA A 226 -19.38 -33.05 -18.88
CA ALA A 226 -19.49 -34.51 -18.83
C ALA A 226 -20.92 -34.97 -18.49
N ALA A 227 -21.57 -34.31 -17.52
CA ALA A 227 -22.96 -34.56 -17.18
C ALA A 227 -23.91 -34.24 -18.34
N TYR A 228 -23.69 -33.13 -19.06
CA TYR A 228 -24.43 -32.80 -20.27
C TYR A 228 -24.28 -33.88 -21.36
N ASP A 229 -23.04 -34.31 -21.64
CA ASP A 229 -22.77 -35.34 -22.64
C ASP A 229 -23.41 -36.68 -22.26
N GLU A 230 -23.44 -37.03 -20.97
CA GLU A 230 -24.15 -38.22 -20.46
C GLU A 230 -25.67 -38.11 -20.69
N VAL A 231 -26.27 -36.96 -20.37
CA VAL A 231 -27.71 -36.73 -20.59
C VAL A 231 -28.05 -36.76 -22.08
N ALA A 232 -27.21 -36.17 -22.93
CA ALA A 232 -27.38 -36.22 -24.38
C ALA A 232 -27.29 -37.66 -24.92
N GLY A 233 -26.36 -38.46 -24.39
CA GLY A 233 -26.26 -39.89 -24.69
C GLY A 233 -27.52 -40.66 -24.28
N ARG A 234 -28.00 -40.46 -23.05
CA ARG A 234 -29.25 -41.06 -22.56
C ARG A 234 -30.45 -40.65 -23.40
N LEU A 235 -30.55 -39.38 -23.80
CA LEU A 235 -31.61 -38.90 -24.68
C LEU A 235 -31.60 -39.66 -26.02
N THR A 236 -30.43 -39.76 -26.65
CA THR A 236 -30.25 -40.51 -27.90
C THR A 236 -30.69 -41.98 -27.75
N ASP A 237 -30.32 -42.62 -26.64
CA ASP A 237 -30.71 -44.01 -26.37
C ASP A 237 -32.22 -44.15 -26.12
N THR A 238 -32.84 -43.20 -25.40
CA THR A 238 -34.30 -43.18 -25.23
C THR A 238 -35.04 -42.96 -26.54
N GLU A 239 -34.51 -42.11 -27.43
CA GLU A 239 -35.09 -41.91 -28.77
C GLU A 239 -35.02 -43.20 -29.60
N ARG A 240 -33.90 -43.95 -29.53
CA ARG A 240 -33.78 -45.27 -30.18
C ARG A 240 -34.75 -46.28 -29.60
N GLN A 241 -34.87 -46.35 -28.27
CA GLN A 241 -35.83 -47.25 -27.61
C GLN A 241 -37.27 -46.92 -28.01
N LEU A 242 -37.61 -45.64 -28.07
CA LEU A 242 -38.94 -45.19 -28.47
C LEU A 242 -39.22 -45.47 -29.95
N ALA A 243 -38.23 -45.37 -30.83
CA ALA A 243 -38.34 -45.81 -32.21
C ALA A 243 -38.58 -47.33 -32.32
N ALA A 244 -37.83 -48.14 -31.57
CA ALA A 244 -38.01 -49.59 -31.53
C ALA A 244 -39.41 -49.98 -30.99
N LEU A 245 -39.89 -49.32 -29.93
CA LEU A 245 -41.24 -49.55 -29.40
C LEU A 245 -42.34 -49.18 -30.41
N ARG A 246 -42.15 -48.10 -31.19
CA ARG A 246 -43.09 -47.75 -32.28
C ARG A 246 -43.12 -48.82 -33.37
N GLU A 247 -41.98 -49.38 -33.74
CA GLU A 247 -41.90 -50.48 -34.71
C GLU A 247 -42.54 -51.77 -34.18
N GLN A 248 -42.33 -52.09 -32.90
CA GLN A 248 -42.99 -53.19 -32.22
C GLN A 248 -44.51 -53.00 -32.18
N LEU A 249 -44.99 -51.80 -31.84
CA LEU A 249 -46.42 -51.48 -31.86
C LEU A 249 -47.00 -51.64 -33.26
N GLN A 250 -46.34 -51.11 -34.28
CA GLN A 250 -46.79 -51.23 -35.67
C GLN A 250 -46.85 -52.71 -36.11
N THR A 251 -45.89 -53.52 -35.67
CA THR A 251 -45.89 -54.97 -35.93
C THR A 251 -47.06 -55.65 -35.23
N ALA A 252 -47.27 -55.37 -33.94
CA ALA A 252 -48.39 -55.92 -33.18
C ALA A 252 -49.76 -55.51 -33.75
N GLU A 253 -49.89 -54.29 -34.28
CA GLU A 253 -51.09 -53.84 -34.98
C GLU A 253 -51.34 -54.64 -36.26
N ARG A 254 -50.31 -54.88 -37.07
CA ARG A 254 -50.42 -55.74 -38.26
C ARG A 254 -50.78 -57.18 -37.90
N ASP A 255 -50.17 -57.72 -36.85
CA ASP A 255 -50.45 -59.08 -36.36
C ASP A 255 -51.89 -59.18 -35.86
N ARG A 256 -52.38 -58.18 -35.11
CA ARG A 256 -53.78 -58.10 -34.68
C ARG A 256 -54.72 -58.04 -35.87
N ASP A 257 -54.44 -57.22 -36.87
CA ASP A 257 -55.29 -57.08 -38.05
C ASP A 257 -55.31 -58.38 -38.88
N THR A 258 -54.16 -59.05 -38.98
CA THR A 258 -54.02 -60.38 -39.60
C THR A 258 -54.84 -61.43 -38.84
N ALA A 259 -54.68 -61.52 -37.52
CA ALA A 259 -55.45 -62.44 -36.69
C ALA A 259 -56.95 -62.13 -36.73
N GLY A 260 -57.33 -60.86 -36.82
CA GLY A 260 -58.72 -60.43 -37.01
C GLY A 260 -59.30 -60.90 -38.35
N ALA A 261 -58.52 -60.80 -39.43
CA ALA A 261 -58.90 -61.30 -40.75
C ALA A 261 -59.00 -62.83 -40.78
N GLU A 262 -58.06 -63.53 -40.14
CA GLU A 262 -58.08 -65.00 -40.00
C GLU A 262 -59.31 -65.46 -39.22
N LEU A 263 -59.62 -64.83 -38.09
CA LEU A 263 -60.82 -65.14 -37.30
C LEU A 263 -62.11 -64.86 -38.07
N ALA A 264 -62.16 -63.79 -38.87
CA ALA A 264 -63.30 -63.51 -39.75
C ALA A 264 -63.46 -64.60 -40.82
N ALA A 265 -62.37 -64.99 -41.48
CA ALA A 265 -62.36 -66.07 -42.46
C ALA A 265 -62.78 -67.42 -41.84
N GLU A 266 -62.33 -67.71 -40.62
CA GLU A 266 -62.73 -68.92 -39.89
C GLU A 266 -64.23 -68.91 -39.54
N ARG A 267 -64.76 -67.75 -39.10
CA ARG A 267 -66.20 -67.58 -38.86
C ARG A 267 -67.03 -67.78 -40.12
N ASP A 268 -66.58 -67.23 -41.25
CA ASP A 268 -67.23 -67.39 -42.55
C ASP A 268 -67.18 -68.85 -43.02
N ALA A 269 -66.03 -69.52 -42.87
CA ALA A 269 -65.89 -70.94 -43.18
C ALA A 269 -66.78 -71.84 -42.30
N HIS A 270 -66.87 -71.54 -41.01
CA HIS A 270 -67.76 -72.25 -40.08
C HIS A 270 -69.24 -71.96 -40.41
N ALA A 271 -69.59 -70.73 -40.78
CA ALA A 271 -70.94 -70.40 -41.26
C ALA A 271 -71.28 -71.14 -42.56
N ALA A 272 -70.37 -71.18 -43.53
CA ALA A 272 -70.52 -71.94 -44.76
C ALA A 272 -70.70 -73.44 -44.48
N THR A 273 -69.93 -74.00 -43.54
CA THR A 273 -70.04 -75.40 -43.13
C THR A 273 -71.38 -75.69 -42.45
N ARG A 274 -71.86 -74.82 -41.56
CA ARG A 274 -73.20 -74.94 -40.95
C ARG A 274 -74.31 -74.85 -41.99
N ASN A 275 -74.22 -73.92 -42.93
CA ASN A 275 -75.20 -73.79 -44.01
C ASN A 275 -75.20 -75.01 -44.91
N ALA A 276 -74.03 -75.53 -45.29
CA ALA A 276 -73.90 -76.76 -46.06
C ALA A 276 -74.50 -77.96 -45.31
N HIS A 277 -74.27 -78.06 -44.00
CA HIS A 277 -74.91 -79.09 -43.17
C HIS A 277 -76.44 -78.91 -43.12
N ALA A 278 -76.94 -77.68 -42.95
CA ALA A 278 -78.38 -77.42 -42.95
C ALA A 278 -79.02 -77.81 -44.31
N GLU A 279 -78.35 -77.50 -45.43
CA GLU A 279 -78.78 -77.91 -46.77
C GLU A 279 -78.77 -79.43 -46.94
N THR A 280 -77.71 -80.12 -46.50
CA THR A 280 -77.65 -81.59 -46.60
C THR A 280 -78.72 -82.27 -45.75
N THR A 281 -78.99 -81.76 -44.54
CA THR A 281 -80.10 -82.23 -43.69
C THR A 281 -81.44 -81.97 -44.38
N ALA A 282 -81.69 -80.76 -44.89
CA ALA A 282 -82.95 -80.46 -45.61
C ALA A 282 -83.14 -81.33 -46.87
N ARG A 283 -82.06 -81.61 -47.61
CA ARG A 283 -82.07 -82.56 -48.73
C ARG A 283 -82.35 -83.98 -48.25
N ALA A 284 -81.73 -84.43 -47.16
CA ALA A 284 -81.99 -85.75 -46.59
C ALA A 284 -83.45 -85.90 -46.14
N ASP A 285 -84.03 -84.87 -45.49
CA ASP A 285 -85.44 -84.85 -45.09
C ASP A 285 -86.39 -84.88 -46.30
N THR A 286 -86.04 -84.18 -47.37
CA THR A 286 -86.81 -84.19 -48.63
C THR A 286 -86.74 -85.58 -49.28
N THR A 287 -85.54 -86.14 -49.44
CA THR A 287 -85.34 -87.50 -49.96
C THR A 287 -86.07 -88.55 -49.11
N SER A 288 -86.09 -88.39 -47.79
CA SER A 288 -86.82 -89.27 -46.87
C SER A 288 -88.35 -89.19 -47.10
N ARG A 289 -88.88 -87.97 -47.27
CA ARG A 289 -90.29 -87.75 -47.63
C ARG A 289 -90.62 -88.35 -49.00
N ASP A 290 -89.79 -88.14 -50.01
CA ASP A 290 -89.96 -88.68 -51.36
C ASP A 290 -89.91 -90.21 -51.36
N LEU A 291 -89.01 -90.82 -50.58
CA LEU A 291 -88.93 -92.27 -50.40
C LEU A 291 -90.20 -92.80 -49.72
N ALA A 292 -90.70 -92.11 -48.70
CA ALA A 292 -91.96 -92.48 -48.03
C ALA A 292 -93.16 -92.37 -48.98
N GLU A 293 -93.21 -91.34 -49.82
CA GLU A 293 -94.25 -91.18 -50.85
C GLU A 293 -94.15 -92.27 -51.92
N THR A 294 -92.95 -92.57 -52.41
CA THR A 294 -92.71 -93.65 -53.38
C THR A 294 -93.14 -95.01 -52.81
N ARG A 295 -92.87 -95.27 -51.52
CA ARG A 295 -93.36 -96.48 -50.83
C ARG A 295 -94.89 -96.52 -50.77
N ARG A 296 -95.57 -95.41 -50.47
CA ARG A 296 -97.04 -95.35 -50.51
C ARG A 296 -97.58 -95.65 -51.91
N ARG A 297 -97.02 -94.99 -52.94
CA ARG A 297 -97.39 -95.23 -54.34
C ARG A 297 -97.16 -96.69 -54.74
N LEU A 298 -96.11 -97.35 -54.24
CA LEU A 298 -95.88 -98.77 -54.48
C LEU A 298 -96.96 -99.64 -53.82
N VAL A 299 -97.32 -99.37 -52.56
CA VAL A 299 -98.41 -100.07 -51.87
C VAL A 299 -99.74 -99.87 -52.60
N ASP A 300 -100.06 -98.63 -52.99
CA ASP A 300 -101.26 -98.30 -53.75
C ASP A 300 -101.27 -99.02 -55.11
N ALA A 301 -100.12 -99.09 -55.80
CA ALA A 301 -99.98 -99.79 -57.07
C ALA A 301 -100.10 -101.31 -56.93
N GLU A 302 -99.56 -101.91 -55.85
CA GLU A 302 -99.74 -103.33 -55.53
C GLU A 302 -101.21 -103.64 -55.25
N GLN A 303 -101.88 -102.79 -54.47
CA GLN A 303 -103.30 -102.93 -54.15
C GLN A 303 -104.18 -102.77 -55.39
N ALA A 304 -103.83 -101.82 -56.28
CA ALA A 304 -104.48 -101.66 -57.58
C ALA A 304 -104.25 -102.88 -58.50
N ARG A 305 -103.05 -103.47 -58.49
CA ARG A 305 -102.74 -104.70 -59.24
C ARG A 305 -103.55 -105.88 -58.72
N ASP A 306 -103.65 -106.05 -57.41
CA ASP A 306 -104.39 -107.15 -56.81
C ASP A 306 -105.90 -107.00 -57.06
N THR A 307 -106.41 -105.77 -57.05
CA THR A 307 -107.79 -105.44 -57.47
C THR A 307 -108.00 -105.78 -58.94
N ALA A 308 -107.09 -105.35 -59.83
CA ALA A 308 -107.17 -105.68 -61.25
C ALA A 308 -107.09 -107.20 -61.50
N ALA A 309 -106.29 -107.94 -60.73
CA ALA A 309 -106.23 -109.40 -60.81
C ALA A 309 -107.55 -110.05 -60.39
N ALA A 310 -108.19 -109.55 -59.33
CA ALA A 310 -109.52 -109.99 -58.91
C ALA A 310 -110.59 -109.69 -59.97
N ASP A 311 -110.57 -108.48 -60.56
CA ASP A 311 -111.49 -108.11 -61.66
C ASP A 311 -111.28 -108.99 -62.89
N THR A 312 -110.03 -109.33 -63.22
CA THR A 312 -109.72 -110.22 -64.35
C THR A 312 -110.21 -111.64 -64.08
N ALA A 313 -110.13 -112.13 -62.84
CA ALA A 313 -110.67 -113.42 -62.44
C ALA A 313 -112.21 -113.43 -62.49
N ALA A 314 -112.85 -112.34 -62.07
CA ALA A 314 -114.30 -112.16 -62.19
C ALA A 314 -114.75 -112.14 -63.66
N ALA A 315 -114.04 -111.40 -64.52
CA ALA A 315 -114.31 -111.33 -65.95
C ALA A 315 -114.17 -112.68 -66.65
N ARG A 316 -113.17 -113.49 -66.27
CA ARG A 316 -113.03 -114.88 -66.77
C ARG A 316 -114.21 -115.76 -66.36
N THR A 317 -114.62 -115.65 -65.09
CA THR A 317 -115.78 -116.40 -64.58
C THR A 317 -117.07 -116.03 -65.33
N ASP A 318 -117.25 -114.74 -65.66
CA ASP A 318 -118.37 -114.26 -66.46
C ASP A 318 -118.29 -114.72 -67.93
N ALA A 319 -117.09 -114.75 -68.52
CA ALA A 319 -116.85 -115.27 -69.86
C ALA A 319 -117.15 -116.78 -69.96
N ASP A 320 -116.78 -117.58 -68.95
CA ASP A 320 -117.13 -119.00 -68.89
C ASP A 320 -118.64 -119.21 -68.77
N ARG A 321 -119.33 -118.36 -67.99
CA ARG A 321 -120.80 -118.34 -67.90
C ARG A 321 -121.45 -117.99 -69.25
N GLN A 322 -120.91 -117.00 -69.97
CA GLN A 322 -121.36 -116.61 -71.30
C GLN A 322 -121.17 -117.74 -72.31
N ARG A 323 -120.02 -118.43 -72.26
CA ARG A 323 -119.72 -119.57 -73.13
C ARG A 323 -120.69 -120.74 -72.90
N ALA A 324 -120.96 -121.09 -71.64
CA ALA A 324 -121.93 -122.12 -71.31
C ALA A 324 -123.36 -121.80 -71.81
N ARG A 325 -123.76 -120.51 -71.76
CA ARG A 325 -125.04 -120.06 -72.34
C ARG A 325 -125.05 -120.14 -73.86
N ALA A 326 -123.95 -119.80 -74.52
CA ALA A 326 -123.83 -119.90 -75.97
C ALA A 326 -123.88 -121.36 -76.46
N GLU A 327 -123.22 -122.28 -75.75
CA GLU A 327 -123.27 -123.72 -76.05
C GLU A 327 -124.70 -124.27 -75.90
N ALA A 328 -125.42 -123.88 -74.84
CA ALA A 328 -126.83 -124.25 -74.66
C ALA A 328 -127.73 -123.72 -75.80
N ALA A 329 -127.53 -122.47 -76.24
CA ALA A 329 -128.28 -121.87 -77.34
C ALA A 329 -127.99 -122.55 -78.70
N VAL A 330 -126.77 -123.03 -78.93
CA VAL A 330 -126.43 -123.80 -80.14
C VAL A 330 -127.15 -125.15 -80.15
N THR A 331 -127.21 -125.84 -79.01
CA THR A 331 -127.96 -127.10 -78.91
C THR A 331 -129.46 -126.91 -79.18
N GLU A 332 -130.04 -125.81 -78.70
CA GLU A 332 -131.45 -125.46 -78.92
C GLU A 332 -131.74 -125.15 -80.41
N LEU A 333 -130.82 -124.45 -81.09
CA LEU A 333 -130.88 -124.17 -82.53
C LEU A 333 -130.75 -125.43 -83.40
N GLU A 334 -129.99 -126.44 -82.97
CA GLU A 334 -129.87 -127.72 -83.68
C GLU A 334 -131.16 -128.55 -83.59
N VAL A 335 -131.85 -128.50 -82.44
CA VAL A 335 -133.18 -129.11 -82.25
C VAL A 335 -134.22 -128.43 -83.15
N GLU A 336 -134.23 -127.09 -83.21
CA GLU A 336 -135.16 -126.37 -84.10
C GLU A 336 -134.89 -126.62 -85.59
N ARG A 337 -133.62 -126.73 -86.00
CA ARG A 337 -133.26 -127.06 -87.39
C ARG A 337 -133.68 -128.47 -87.77
N GLY A 338 -133.57 -129.44 -86.85
CA GLY A 338 -134.13 -130.78 -87.03
C GLY A 338 -135.66 -130.77 -87.20
N GLY A 339 -136.36 -129.94 -86.42
CA GLY A 339 -137.81 -129.75 -86.52
C GLY A 339 -138.26 -129.11 -87.84
N ARG A 340 -137.53 -128.11 -88.34
CA ARG A 340 -137.82 -127.47 -89.64
C ARG A 340 -137.59 -128.41 -90.82
N ALA A 341 -136.52 -129.21 -90.80
CA ALA A 341 -136.25 -130.17 -91.88
C ALA A 341 -137.33 -131.27 -91.96
N ALA A 342 -137.89 -131.69 -90.82
CA ALA A 342 -139.00 -132.64 -90.79
C ALA A 342 -140.30 -132.06 -91.38
N ALA A 343 -140.64 -130.81 -91.02
CA ALA A 343 -141.83 -130.13 -91.53
C ALA A 343 -141.75 -129.85 -93.06
N GLU A 344 -140.55 -129.55 -93.58
CA GLU A 344 -140.34 -129.29 -95.01
C GLU A 344 -140.46 -130.57 -95.86
N ALA A 345 -140.07 -131.73 -95.30
CA ALA A 345 -140.26 -133.03 -95.94
C ALA A 345 -141.75 -133.44 -95.99
N GLU A 346 -142.52 -133.08 -94.96
CA GLU A 346 -143.96 -133.33 -94.87
C GLU A 346 -144.74 -132.48 -95.88
N LEU A 347 -144.36 -131.21 -96.04
CA LEU A 347 -144.94 -130.29 -97.03
C LEU A 347 -144.68 -130.74 -98.48
N ARG A 348 -143.50 -131.31 -98.76
CA ARG A 348 -143.17 -131.86 -100.08
C ARG A 348 -144.05 -133.05 -100.45
N ARG A 349 -144.30 -133.98 -99.52
CA ARG A 349 -145.22 -135.11 -99.75
C ARG A 349 -146.64 -134.62 -100.05
N ALA A 350 -147.15 -133.67 -99.26
CA ALA A 350 -148.48 -133.10 -99.46
C ALA A 350 -148.64 -132.42 -100.84
N LEU A 351 -147.58 -131.78 -101.36
CA LEU A 351 -147.57 -131.17 -102.69
C LEU A 351 -147.50 -132.18 -103.85
N GLU A 352 -146.85 -133.33 -103.64
CA GLU A 352 -146.82 -134.41 -104.63
C GLU A 352 -148.18 -135.12 -104.73
N ASP A 353 -148.84 -135.36 -103.59
CA ASP A 353 -150.18 -135.94 -103.54
C ASP A 353 -151.22 -135.01 -104.21
N ALA A 354 -151.18 -133.70 -103.92
CA ALA A 354 -152.07 -132.72 -104.55
C ALA A 354 -151.86 -132.58 -106.07
N ARG A 355 -150.63 -132.81 -106.56
CA ARG A 355 -150.33 -132.79 -108.00
C ARG A 355 -150.86 -134.03 -108.71
N ALA A 356 -150.82 -135.19 -108.06
CA ALA A 356 -151.42 -136.42 -108.58
C ALA A 356 -152.94 -136.26 -108.74
N GLU A 357 -153.63 -135.70 -107.74
CA GLU A 357 -155.07 -135.43 -107.79
C GLU A 357 -155.46 -134.42 -108.89
N ALA A 358 -154.66 -133.37 -109.07
CA ALA A 358 -154.89 -132.38 -110.13
C ALA A 358 -154.72 -132.97 -111.55
N ALA A 359 -153.85 -133.97 -111.72
CA ALA A 359 -153.70 -134.68 -112.99
C ALA A 359 -154.94 -135.54 -113.30
N THR A 360 -155.50 -136.21 -112.29
CA THR A 360 -156.73 -136.99 -112.43
C THR A 360 -157.95 -136.11 -112.75
N ALA A 361 -158.03 -134.91 -112.15
CA ALA A 361 -159.11 -133.96 -112.41
C ALA A 361 -159.09 -133.39 -113.85
N ARG A 362 -157.89 -133.17 -114.43
CA ARG A 362 -157.76 -132.69 -115.81
C ARG A 362 -158.14 -133.74 -116.84
N GLU A 363 -157.83 -135.01 -116.58
CA GLU A 363 -158.23 -136.12 -117.44
C GLU A 363 -159.76 -136.27 -117.49
N GLN A 364 -160.44 -136.07 -116.35
CA GLN A 364 -161.91 -136.04 -116.28
C GLN A 364 -162.54 -134.84 -117.03
N LEU A 365 -161.86 -133.69 -117.05
CA LEU A 365 -162.28 -132.53 -117.83
C LEU A 365 -162.14 -132.79 -119.34
N GLY A 366 -161.08 -133.48 -119.76
CA GLY A 366 -160.90 -133.98 -121.12
C GLY A 366 -162.09 -134.84 -121.58
N ALA A 367 -162.59 -135.73 -120.72
CA ALA A 367 -163.72 -136.59 -121.03
C ALA A 367 -165.10 -135.90 -121.02
N ALA A 368 -165.24 -134.74 -120.38
CA ALA A 368 -166.51 -133.98 -120.31
C ALA A 368 -166.68 -133.06 -121.53
N THR A 369 -165.59 -132.49 -122.02
CA THR A 369 -165.62 -131.50 -123.10
C THR A 369 -165.89 -132.13 -124.47
N GLU A 370 -165.37 -133.34 -124.72
CA GLU A 370 -165.69 -134.12 -125.93
C GLU A 370 -167.17 -134.50 -126.03
N ARG A 371 -167.84 -134.73 -124.89
CA ARG A 371 -169.28 -135.05 -124.86
C ARG A 371 -170.17 -133.85 -125.17
N ALA A 372 -169.75 -132.64 -124.78
CA ALA A 372 -170.50 -131.42 -125.04
C ALA A 372 -170.51 -131.07 -126.54
N ARG A 373 -169.39 -131.28 -127.23
CA ARG A 373 -169.28 -130.87 -128.64
C ARG A 373 -169.97 -131.82 -129.61
N ALA A 374 -169.97 -133.12 -129.31
CA ALA A 374 -170.78 -134.10 -130.05
C ALA A 374 -172.29 -133.84 -129.96
N ALA A 375 -172.76 -133.10 -128.95
CA ALA A 375 -174.15 -132.64 -128.84
C ALA A 375 -174.43 -131.41 -129.71
N GLU A 376 -173.43 -130.54 -129.90
CA GLU A 376 -173.53 -129.32 -130.72
C GLU A 376 -173.56 -129.65 -132.22
N GLU A 377 -172.74 -130.63 -132.65
CA GLU A 377 -172.76 -131.16 -134.03
C GLU A 377 -174.09 -131.84 -134.40
N ARG A 378 -174.86 -132.33 -133.40
CA ARG A 378 -176.21 -132.88 -133.62
C ARG A 378 -177.30 -131.80 -133.68
N ALA A 379 -177.11 -130.68 -132.99
CA ALA A 379 -178.07 -129.58 -132.99
C ALA A 379 -178.08 -128.84 -134.34
N GLN A 380 -176.92 -128.62 -134.94
CA GLN A 380 -176.85 -127.91 -136.22
C GLN A 380 -177.24 -128.79 -137.43
N ALA A 381 -177.07 -130.11 -137.32
CA ALA A 381 -177.64 -131.05 -138.30
C ALA A 381 -179.19 -130.97 -138.39
N LEU A 382 -179.88 -130.44 -137.37
CA LEU A 382 -181.33 -130.24 -137.36
C LEU A 382 -181.74 -128.87 -137.92
N GLU A 383 -180.91 -127.84 -137.80
CA GLU A 383 -181.16 -126.53 -138.45
C GLU A 383 -181.01 -126.60 -139.98
N HIS A 384 -180.20 -127.54 -140.49
CA HIS A 384 -180.12 -127.88 -141.90
C HIS A 384 -181.44 -128.42 -142.52
N ALA A 385 -182.51 -128.65 -141.74
CA ALA A 385 -183.76 -129.20 -142.25
C ALA A 385 -184.93 -128.19 -142.39
N ALA A 386 -184.84 -126.97 -141.83
CA ALA A 386 -186.01 -126.08 -141.68
C ALA A 386 -186.05 -124.85 -142.62
N ALA A 387 -185.02 -124.61 -143.45
CA ALA A 387 -184.97 -123.44 -144.34
C ALA A 387 -184.82 -123.82 -145.82
N ALA A 388 -185.56 -124.86 -146.23
CA ALA A 388 -185.74 -125.31 -147.61
C ALA A 388 -187.23 -125.30 -148.05
N GLU A 389 -188.04 -124.41 -147.46
CA GLU A 389 -189.30 -123.90 -148.04
C GLU A 389 -189.16 -122.38 -148.29
#